data_AF-A0A9E3JWJ6-F1
#
_entry.id   AF-A0A9E3JWJ6-F1
#
_cell.length_a   1.000
_cell.length_b   1.000
_cell.length_c   1.000
_cell.angle_alpha   90.00
_cell.angle_beta   90.00
_cell.angle_gamma   90.00
#
_symmetry.space_group_name_H-M   'P 1'
#
loop_
_entity.id
_entity.type
_entity.pdbx_description
1 polymer ?
#
loop_
_entity_poly.entity_id
_entity_poly.type
_entity_poly.pdbx_seq_one_letter_code
_entity_poly.pdbx_strand_id
1 'polypeptide(L)'
;MTRFLSVAGGVLLAFATAAAWAQDNAIESISANQQGGNVVIRVAMKDVPKQLPVGFSITNPARIALDFGATANATGKNTQDINLGDVRGVNVVQAGERTRLVLNLKRV
;
A
#
# COMPACT_ATOMS: atom_id res chain seq x y z
N MET A 1 -55.55 12.27 40.12
CA MET A 1 -54.15 12.67 40.38
C MET A 1 -53.33 11.39 40.48
N THR A 2 -52.65 11.03 39.39
CA THR A 2 -51.19 10.76 39.29
C THR A 2 -50.74 9.58 40.17
N ARG A 3 -50.12 8.54 39.59
CA ARG A 3 -48.66 8.51 39.35
C ARG A 3 -48.32 7.56 38.20
N PHE A 4 -47.51 8.06 37.28
CA PHE A 4 -46.99 7.36 36.11
C PHE A 4 -45.84 6.43 36.48
N LEU A 5 -45.83 5.25 35.84
CA LEU A 5 -44.77 4.26 35.90
C LEU A 5 -43.69 4.65 34.88
N SER A 6 -42.47 4.94 35.32
CA SER A 6 -41.35 5.25 34.41
C SER A 6 -40.32 4.12 34.46
N VAL A 7 -40.39 3.21 33.48
CA VAL A 7 -39.34 2.22 33.23
C VAL A 7 -38.23 2.92 32.43
N ALA A 8 -37.09 3.14 33.06
CA ALA A 8 -35.90 3.64 32.40
C ALA A 8 -35.23 2.51 31.61
N GLY A 9 -35.50 2.44 30.30
CA GLY A 9 -34.81 1.53 29.38
C GLY A 9 -33.44 2.10 29.01
N GLY A 10 -32.37 1.56 29.60
CA GLY A 10 -31.00 1.85 29.19
C GLY A 10 -30.67 1.18 27.86
N VAL A 11 -30.45 1.97 26.81
CA VAL A 11 -29.95 1.48 25.53
C VAL A 11 -28.43 1.32 25.64
N LEU A 12 -27.96 0.07 25.72
CA LEU A 12 -26.56 -0.29 25.58
C LEU A 12 -26.18 -0.26 24.09
N LEU A 13 -25.50 0.80 23.66
CA LEU A 13 -24.82 0.85 22.36
C LEU A 13 -23.59 -0.08 22.40
N ALA A 14 -23.72 -1.28 21.81
CA ALA A 14 -22.59 -2.16 21.57
C ALA A 14 -21.74 -1.58 20.43
N PHE A 15 -20.56 -1.04 20.77
CA PHE A 15 -19.55 -0.69 19.78
C PHE A 15 -18.92 -1.97 19.24
N ALA A 16 -19.27 -2.35 18.01
CA ALA A 16 -18.52 -3.35 17.26
C ALA A 16 -17.20 -2.73 16.79
N THR A 17 -16.10 -3.01 17.51
CA THR A 17 -14.75 -2.67 17.04
C THR A 17 -14.39 -3.57 15.88
N ALA A 18 -14.32 -3.04 14.66
CA ALA A 18 -13.72 -3.74 13.54
C ALA A 18 -12.23 -3.96 13.87
N ALA A 19 -11.83 -5.22 14.05
CA ALA A 19 -10.42 -5.56 14.20
C ALA A 19 -9.69 -5.22 12.90
N ALA A 20 -8.87 -4.17 12.92
CA ALA A 20 -7.96 -3.89 11.82
C ALA A 20 -6.85 -4.94 11.86
N TRP A 21 -6.71 -5.73 10.79
CA TRP A 21 -5.53 -6.58 10.63
C TRP A 21 -4.32 -5.68 10.40
N ALA A 22 -3.39 -5.69 11.35
CA ALA A 22 -2.13 -4.99 11.21
C ALA A 22 -1.27 -5.74 10.20
N GLN A 23 -0.76 -5.03 9.19
CA GLN A 23 0.22 -5.61 8.28
C GLN A 23 1.56 -5.76 9.00
N ASP A 24 2.19 -6.91 8.86
CA ASP A 24 3.46 -7.25 9.52
C ASP A 24 4.61 -6.30 9.12
N ASN A 25 4.64 -5.86 7.86
CA ASN A 25 5.68 -5.01 7.28
C ASN A 25 5.09 -3.74 6.67
N ALA A 26 5.94 -2.80 6.27
CA ALA A 26 5.54 -1.59 5.57
C ALA A 26 6.62 -1.11 4.60
N ILE A 27 6.21 -0.56 3.46
CA ILE A 27 7.07 0.22 2.57
C ILE A 27 7.11 1.65 3.10
N GLU A 28 8.30 2.13 3.48
CA GLU A 28 8.48 3.42 4.13
C GLU A 28 8.91 4.51 3.15
N SER A 29 9.71 4.16 2.14
CA SER A 29 10.10 5.11 1.09
C SER A 29 10.46 4.42 -0.21
N ILE A 30 10.29 5.16 -1.31
CA ILE A 30 10.71 4.75 -2.65
C ILE A 30 11.61 5.86 -3.20
N SER A 31 12.82 5.49 -3.59
CA SER A 31 13.78 6.38 -4.22
C SER A 31 14.28 5.78 -5.53
N ALA A 32 14.71 6.66 -6.43
CA ALA A 32 15.21 6.28 -7.74
C ALA A 32 16.51 7.02 -8.02
N ASN A 33 17.48 6.33 -8.60
CA ASN A 33 18.72 6.93 -9.07
C ASN A 33 19.16 6.27 -10.39
N GLN A 34 19.84 7.03 -11.23
CA GLN A 34 20.36 6.52 -12.49
C GLN A 34 21.81 6.08 -12.27
N GLN A 35 22.15 4.89 -12.73
CA GLN A 35 23.49 4.32 -12.70
C GLN A 35 23.84 3.84 -14.10
N GLY A 36 24.59 4.68 -14.84
CA GLY A 36 24.82 4.47 -16.26
C GLY A 36 23.51 4.46 -17.05
N GLY A 37 23.29 3.41 -17.85
CA GLY A 37 22.04 3.23 -18.59
C GLY A 37 20.86 2.73 -17.75
N ASN A 38 21.10 2.27 -16.51
CA ASN A 38 20.08 1.66 -15.68
C ASN A 38 19.43 2.66 -14.73
N VAL A 39 18.15 2.44 -14.42
CA VAL A 39 17.45 3.10 -13.32
C VAL A 39 17.38 2.11 -12.16
N VAL A 40 17.95 2.49 -11.03
CA VAL A 40 17.89 1.72 -9.79
C VAL A 40 16.76 2.27 -8.94
N ILE A 41 15.81 1.39 -8.59
CA ILE A 41 14.69 1.71 -7.72
C ILE A 41 14.96 1.05 -6.37
N ARG A 42 15.01 1.86 -5.32
CA ARG A 42 15.20 1.40 -3.95
C ARG A 42 13.90 1.57 -3.19
N VAL A 43 13.40 0.45 -2.67
CA VAL A 43 12.22 0.37 -1.81
C VAL A 43 12.72 0.11 -0.39
N ALA A 44 12.61 1.10 0.49
CA ALA A 44 12.92 0.93 1.90
C ALA A 44 11.69 0.36 2.63
N MET A 45 11.93 -0.58 3.53
CA MET A 45 10.88 -1.31 4.24
C MET A 45 11.21 -1.39 5.72
N LYS A 46 10.18 -1.42 6.57
CA LYS A 46 10.29 -1.54 8.03
C LYS A 46 11.13 -2.74 8.44
N ASP A 47 10.85 -3.89 7.81
CA ASP A 47 11.57 -5.14 8.01
C ASP A 47 12.01 -5.72 6.66
N VAL A 48 13.02 -6.58 6.70
CA VAL A 48 13.42 -7.36 5.52
C VAL A 48 12.24 -8.26 5.09
N PRO A 49 11.87 -8.28 3.79
CA PRO A 49 10.79 -9.15 3.31
C PRO A 49 11.07 -10.62 3.62
N LYS A 50 10.12 -11.30 4.27
CA LYS A 50 10.18 -12.74 4.53
C LYS A 50 10.16 -13.57 3.23
N GLN A 51 9.60 -13.00 2.17
CA GLN A 51 9.51 -13.59 0.83
C GLN A 51 9.82 -12.51 -0.21
N LEU A 52 10.40 -12.91 -1.34
CA LEU A 52 10.59 -12.01 -2.47
C LEU A 52 9.23 -11.57 -3.04
N PRO A 53 9.09 -10.32 -3.49
CA PRO A 53 7.85 -9.88 -4.13
C PRO A 53 7.63 -10.61 -5.46
N VAL A 54 6.38 -10.93 -5.76
CA VAL A 54 6.02 -11.54 -7.05
C VAL A 54 6.01 -10.46 -8.12
N GLY A 55 6.80 -10.65 -9.18
CA GLY A 55 6.96 -9.69 -10.26
C GLY A 55 6.31 -10.12 -11.58
N PHE A 56 5.74 -9.16 -12.32
CA PHE A 56 5.27 -9.37 -13.69
C PHE A 56 5.32 -8.08 -14.50
N SER A 57 5.34 -8.20 -15.83
CA SER A 57 5.33 -7.07 -16.77
C SER A 57 4.03 -6.99 -17.57
N ILE A 58 3.57 -5.78 -17.86
CA ILE A 58 2.46 -5.49 -18.78
C ILE A 58 3.02 -4.65 -19.91
N THR A 59 2.68 -4.96 -21.17
CA THR A 59 3.25 -4.26 -22.32
C THR A 59 2.39 -3.12 -22.86
N ASN A 60 1.08 -3.17 -22.65
CA ASN A 60 0.16 -2.15 -23.14
C ASN A 60 -0.82 -1.70 -22.03
N PRO A 61 -0.53 -0.60 -21.32
CA PRO A 61 0.70 0.21 -21.37
C PRO A 61 1.89 -0.47 -20.66
N ALA A 62 3.11 -0.03 -20.97
CA ALA A 62 4.36 -0.56 -20.42
C ALA A 62 4.46 -0.38 -18.90
N ARG A 63 4.47 -1.48 -18.14
CA ARG A 63 4.53 -1.49 -16.67
C ARG A 63 5.32 -2.69 -16.15
N ILE A 64 5.97 -2.50 -15.01
CA ILE A 64 6.45 -3.58 -14.15
C ILE A 64 5.68 -3.50 -12.84
N ALA A 65 5.11 -4.61 -12.38
CA ALA A 65 4.40 -4.70 -11.12
C ALA A 65 5.14 -5.64 -10.16
N LEU A 66 5.24 -5.25 -8.89
CA LEU A 66 5.82 -6.02 -7.80
C LEU A 66 4.80 -6.13 -6.66
N ASP A 67 4.41 -7.35 -6.32
CA ASP A 67 3.43 -7.65 -5.27
C ASP A 67 4.13 -8.06 -3.98
N PHE A 68 3.92 -7.28 -2.92
CA PHE A 68 4.39 -7.52 -1.56
C PHE A 68 3.22 -8.05 -0.71
N GLY A 69 3.40 -9.20 -0.09
CA GLY A 69 2.44 -9.76 0.87
C GLY A 69 2.59 -9.16 2.26
N ALA A 70 1.49 -9.06 3.01
CA ALA A 70 1.42 -8.59 4.39
C ALA A 70 2.22 -7.28 4.64
N THR A 71 2.20 -6.36 3.67
CA THR A 71 3.04 -5.16 3.66
C THR A 71 2.20 -3.92 3.40
N ALA A 72 2.16 -3.00 4.36
CA ALA A 72 1.43 -1.73 4.23
C ALA A 72 2.18 -0.68 3.40
N ASN A 73 1.46 0.33 2.93
CA ASN A 73 2.03 1.56 2.39
C ASN A 73 2.22 2.59 3.51
N ALA A 74 3.43 2.73 4.03
CA ALA A 74 3.80 3.77 4.98
C ALA A 74 4.50 4.98 4.32
N THR A 75 4.57 5.04 2.99
CA THR A 75 5.17 6.17 2.27
C THR A 75 4.35 7.47 2.38
N GLY A 76 3.09 7.36 2.83
CA GLY A 76 2.13 8.45 2.87
C GLY A 76 1.61 8.89 1.49
N LYS A 77 1.97 8.16 0.41
CA LYS A 77 1.59 8.51 -0.97
C LYS A 77 1.18 7.26 -1.75
N ASN A 78 0.15 7.39 -2.58
CA ASN A 78 -0.26 6.31 -3.49
C ASN A 78 0.37 6.44 -4.88
N THR A 79 0.96 7.60 -5.19
CA THR A 79 1.63 7.87 -6.47
C THR A 79 2.86 8.73 -6.21
N GLN A 80 3.94 8.42 -6.91
CA GLN A 80 5.15 9.22 -6.94
C GLN A 80 5.67 9.33 -8.38
N ASP A 81 5.77 10.56 -8.87
CA ASP A 81 6.44 10.84 -10.13
C ASP A 81 7.96 10.68 -9.95
N ILE A 82 8.60 10.02 -10.90
CA ILE A 82 10.05 9.72 -10.88
C ILE A 82 10.75 10.36 -12.08
N ASN A 83 10.18 10.21 -13.28
CA ASN A 83 10.65 10.80 -14.54
C ASN A 83 12.16 10.63 -14.80
N LEU A 84 12.70 9.44 -14.51
CA LEU A 84 14.13 9.13 -14.63
C LEU A 84 14.33 7.93 -15.57
N GLY A 85 15.19 8.10 -16.57
CA GLY A 85 15.39 7.08 -17.61
C GLY A 85 14.06 6.64 -18.22
N ASP A 86 13.79 5.34 -18.21
CA ASP A 86 12.55 4.74 -18.71
C ASP A 86 11.40 4.73 -17.68
N VAL A 87 11.65 5.09 -16.43
CA VAL A 87 10.62 5.10 -15.37
C VAL A 87 9.92 6.47 -15.34
N ARG A 88 8.60 6.47 -15.56
CA ARG A 88 7.76 7.67 -15.44
C ARG A 88 7.39 7.93 -13.99
N GLY A 89 6.94 6.90 -13.28
CA GLY A 89 6.52 7.01 -11.89
C GLY A 89 6.15 5.65 -11.31
N VAL A 90 5.82 5.64 -10.02
CA VAL A 90 5.37 4.45 -9.29
C VAL A 90 4.01 4.71 -8.66
N ASN A 91 3.12 3.73 -8.78
CA ASN A 91 1.88 3.70 -8.01
C ASN A 91 2.01 2.65 -6.90
N VAL A 92 1.57 2.99 -5.70
CA VAL A 92 1.52 2.11 -4.54
C VAL A 92 0.05 1.77 -4.27
N VAL A 93 -0.34 0.54 -4.61
CA VAL A 93 -1.73 0.09 -4.52
C VAL A 93 -1.84 -0.96 -3.41
N GLN A 94 -2.35 -0.56 -2.26
CA GLN A 94 -2.59 -1.46 -1.12
C GLN A 94 -4.05 -1.92 -1.12
N ALA A 95 -4.28 -3.23 -1.06
CA ALA A 95 -5.60 -3.83 -0.94
C ALA A 95 -5.53 -5.15 -0.15
N GLY A 96 -6.29 -5.24 0.94
CA GLY A 96 -6.23 -6.38 1.86
C GLY A 96 -4.79 -6.62 2.33
N GLU A 97 -4.33 -7.88 2.24
CA GLU A 97 -2.99 -8.28 2.67
C GLU A 97 -1.91 -8.09 1.59
N ARG A 98 -2.13 -7.24 0.59
CA ARG A 98 -1.17 -7.06 -0.50
C ARG A 98 -0.97 -5.60 -0.89
N THR A 99 0.29 -5.22 -1.08
CA THR A 99 0.66 -3.96 -1.72
C THR A 99 1.35 -4.23 -3.04
N ARG A 100 0.81 -3.66 -4.12
CA ARG A 100 1.38 -3.71 -5.46
C ARG A 100 2.09 -2.40 -5.77
N LEU A 101 3.39 -2.45 -6.03
CA LEU A 101 4.12 -1.36 -6.67
C LEU A 101 4.00 -1.50 -8.17
N VAL A 102 3.48 -0.50 -8.86
CA VAL A 102 3.39 -0.46 -10.32
C VAL A 102 4.31 0.63 -10.84
N LEU A 103 5.44 0.23 -11.43
CA LEU A 103 6.31 1.12 -12.16
C LEU A 103 5.70 1.38 -13.54
N ASN A 104 5.33 2.62 -13.81
CA ASN A 104 4.87 3.08 -15.10
C ASN A 104 6.08 3.44 -15.97
N LEU A 105 6.19 2.82 -17.13
CA LEU A 105 7.36 2.95 -17.99
C LEU A 105 7.06 3.76 -19.26
N LYS A 106 8.12 4.29 -19.88
CA LYS A 106 8.05 4.95 -21.19
C LYS A 106 7.98 3.94 -22.34
N ARG A 107 8.52 2.73 -22.11
CA ARG A 107 8.61 1.61 -23.06
C ARG A 107 8.83 0.31 -22.31
N VAL A 108 8.65 -0.81 -23.01
CA VAL A 108 9.00 -2.17 -22.54
C VAL A 108 10.35 -2.55 -23.12
#